data_AF-A0A256BQN1-F1
#
_entry.id   AF-A0A256BQN1-F1
#
_cell.length_a   1.000
_cell.length_b   1.000
_cell.length_c   1.000
_cell.angle_alpha   90.00
_cell.angle_beta   90.00
_cell.angle_gamma   90.00
#
_symmetry.space_group_name_H-M   'P 1'
#
loop_
_entity.id
_entity.type
_entity.pdbx_description
1 polymer ?
#
loop_
_entity_poly.entity_id
_entity_poly.type
_entity_poly.pdbx_seq_one_letter_code
_entity_poly.pdbx_strand_id
1 'polypeptide(L)'
;MIYKRWKSILLLFATIPFIISIFLHEGITLFYLSNSYFYISASFLIAGMFGLILKDGTFDLFQYSLRKWRPGVIGQKNSKKNDDSEKNVQTLSQSIGTWYIGFLKIGGILLAISLACLITYYFI
;
A
#
# COMPACT_ATOMS: atom_id res chain seq x y z
N MET A 1 -2.40 -2.36 -20.71
CA MET A 1 -3.22 -1.18 -20.33
C MET A 1 -3.01 -0.72 -18.88
N ILE A 2 -2.92 -1.64 -17.90
CA ILE A 2 -2.71 -1.32 -16.47
C ILE A 2 -1.50 -0.38 -16.20
N TYR A 3 -0.34 -0.64 -16.80
CA TYR A 3 0.86 0.18 -16.61
C TYR A 3 0.69 1.64 -17.05
N LYS A 4 -0.11 1.90 -18.09
CA LYS A 4 -0.39 3.26 -18.57
C LYS A 4 -1.23 4.04 -17.55
N ARG A 5 -2.17 3.36 -16.87
CA ARG A 5 -3.02 3.95 -15.83
C ARG A 5 -2.20 4.40 -14.62
N TRP A 6 -1.30 3.55 -14.13
CA TRP A 6 -0.42 3.88 -13.00
C TRP A 6 0.53 5.04 -13.30
N LYS A 7 1.05 5.13 -14.53
CA LYS A 7 1.86 6.27 -14.97
C LYS A 7 1.07 7.57 -14.98
N SER A 8 -0.17 7.57 -15.50
CA SER A 8 -1.04 8.76 -15.44
C SER A 8 -1.37 9.19 -14.01
N ILE A 9 -1.64 8.23 -13.11
CA ILE A 9 -1.92 8.51 -11.70
C ILE A 9 -0.69 9.14 -11.04
N LEU A 10 0.50 8.56 -11.26
CA LEU A 10 1.74 9.12 -10.74
C LEU A 10 1.96 10.55 -11.24
N LEU A 11 1.76 10.79 -12.54
CA LEU A 11 1.97 12.10 -13.14
C LEU A 11 1.00 13.14 -12.56
N LEU A 12 -0.27 12.76 -12.35
CA LEU A 12 -1.27 13.62 -11.73
C LEU A 12 -0.90 13.98 -10.28
N PHE A 13 -0.52 13.00 -9.46
CA PHE A 13 -0.10 13.26 -8.07
C PHE A 13 1.26 13.96 -7.97
N ALA A 14 2.10 13.87 -9.00
CA ALA A 14 3.33 14.63 -9.08
C ALA A 14 3.07 16.12 -9.40
N THR A 15 2.14 16.44 -10.30
CA THR A 15 1.93 17.82 -10.74
C THR A 15 1.06 18.66 -9.80
N ILE A 16 0.09 18.05 -9.11
CA ILE A 16 -0.81 18.75 -8.19
C ILE A 16 -0.08 19.57 -7.11
N PRO A 17 0.82 19.00 -6.29
CA PRO A 17 1.49 19.76 -5.24
C PRO A 17 2.39 20.87 -5.80
N PHE A 18 2.94 20.68 -7.00
CA PHE A 18 3.70 21.72 -7.69
C PHE A 18 2.82 22.91 -8.09
N ILE A 19 1.64 22.66 -8.66
CA ILE A 19 0.67 23.70 -9.03
C ILE A 19 0.17 24.43 -7.77
N ILE A 20 -0.21 23.69 -6.74
CA ILE A 20 -0.66 24.25 -5.45
C ILE A 20 0.42 25.15 -4.86
N SER A 21 1.69 24.73 -4.88
CA SER A 21 2.80 25.52 -4.36
C SER A 21 3.01 26.84 -5.11
N ILE A 22 2.67 26.91 -6.40
CA ILE A 22 2.77 28.14 -7.22
C ILE A 22 1.66 29.14 -6.87
N PHE A 23 0.45 28.65 -6.58
CA PHE A 23 -0.71 29.51 -6.34
C PHE A 23 -0.84 30.00 -4.90
N LEU A 24 -0.41 29.21 -3.91
CA LEU A 24 -0.64 29.50 -2.49
C LEU A 24 0.53 30.14 -1.76
N HIS A 25 1.75 30.05 -2.29
CA HIS A 25 2.93 30.66 -1.67
C HIS A 25 3.57 31.63 -2.64
N GLU A 26 3.91 32.82 -2.15
CA GLU A 26 4.64 33.87 -2.89
C GLU A 26 6.09 33.46 -3.27
N GLY A 27 6.47 32.20 -3.01
CA GLY A 27 7.72 31.61 -3.45
C GLY A 27 7.68 30.08 -3.34
N ILE A 28 8.42 29.40 -4.23
CA ILE A 28 8.59 27.94 -4.15
C ILE A 28 9.56 27.65 -3.00
N THR A 29 9.03 27.48 -1.79
CA THR A 29 9.83 26.93 -0.70
C THR A 29 9.98 25.44 -0.93
N LEU A 30 11.19 25.01 -1.32
CA LEU A 30 11.52 23.58 -1.52
C LEU A 30 11.11 22.74 -0.29
N PHE A 31 11.16 23.32 0.91
CA PHE A 31 10.66 22.70 2.13
C PHE A 31 9.15 22.36 2.09
N TYR A 32 8.29 23.30 1.71
CA TYR A 32 6.84 23.05 1.62
C TYR A 32 6.51 22.04 0.53
N LEU A 33 7.19 22.15 -0.61
CA LEU A 33 7.03 21.24 -1.72
C LEU A 33 7.44 19.81 -1.33
N SER A 34 8.57 19.66 -0.63
CA SER A 34 9.02 18.38 -0.06
C SER A 34 8.00 17.77 0.89
N ASN A 35 7.48 18.55 1.86
CA ASN A 35 6.46 18.08 2.81
C ASN A 35 5.18 17.64 2.09
N SER A 36 4.74 18.40 1.09
CA SER A 36 3.55 18.06 0.31
C SER A 36 3.71 16.71 -0.40
N TYR A 37 4.86 16.48 -1.05
CA TYR A 37 5.16 15.18 -1.65
C TYR A 37 5.26 14.07 -0.61
N PHE A 38 5.80 14.36 0.58
CA PHE A 38 5.91 13.40 1.67
C PHE A 38 4.55 12.91 2.17
N TYR A 39 3.61 13.82 2.42
CA TYR A 39 2.27 13.45 2.93
C TYR A 39 1.47 12.61 1.91
N ILE A 40 1.57 12.97 0.62
CA ILE A 40 0.94 12.20 -0.46
C ILE A 40 1.60 10.81 -0.56
N SER A 41 2.94 10.78 -0.58
CA SER A 41 3.72 9.54 -0.61
C SER A 41 3.35 8.60 0.54
N ALA A 42 3.30 9.12 1.77
CA ALA A 42 2.99 8.37 2.97
C ALA A 42 1.64 7.66 2.87
N SER A 43 0.61 8.35 2.39
CA SER A 43 -0.73 7.77 2.22
C SER A 43 -0.71 6.57 1.25
N PHE A 44 0.00 6.68 0.13
CA PHE A 44 0.16 5.59 -0.84
C PHE A 44 1.02 4.43 -0.30
N LEU A 45 2.10 4.74 0.40
CA LEU A 45 2.98 3.75 1.01
C LEU A 45 2.28 2.98 2.12
N ILE A 46 1.53 3.65 2.99
CA ILE A 46 0.72 3.01 4.04
C ILE A 46 -0.24 2.01 3.38
N ALA A 47 -1.03 2.44 2.39
CA ALA A 47 -1.96 1.55 1.69
C ALA A 47 -1.26 0.37 0.99
N GLY A 48 -0.12 0.62 0.33
CA GLY A 48 0.67 -0.41 -0.34
C GLY A 48 1.31 -1.40 0.63
N MET A 49 1.83 -0.92 1.77
CA MET A 49 2.42 -1.76 2.82
C MET A 49 1.35 -2.60 3.52
N PHE A 50 0.16 -2.02 3.80
CA PHE A 50 -0.98 -2.80 4.27
C PHE A 50 -1.29 -3.93 3.29
N GLY A 51 -1.41 -3.64 2.00
CA GLY A 51 -1.64 -4.68 0.98
C GLY A 51 -0.53 -5.76 0.95
N LEU A 52 0.72 -5.38 1.18
CA LEU A 52 1.85 -6.32 1.26
C LEU A 52 1.74 -7.23 2.50
N ILE A 53 1.51 -6.65 3.67
CA ILE A 53 1.34 -7.38 4.95
C ILE A 53 0.19 -8.40 4.82
N LEU A 54 -0.91 -7.99 4.17
CA LEU A 54 -2.07 -8.85 3.95
C LEU A 54 -1.77 -10.00 2.98
N LYS A 55 -0.87 -9.81 2.01
CA LYS A 55 -0.40 -10.87 1.11
C LYS A 55 0.57 -11.85 1.77
N ASP A 56 1.33 -11.41 2.76
CA ASP A 56 2.46 -12.19 3.32
C ASP A 56 2.04 -13.27 4.34
N GLY A 57 0.76 -13.68 4.35
CA GLY A 57 0.24 -14.70 5.26
C GLY A 57 -0.36 -14.14 6.56
N THR A 58 -0.35 -12.81 6.76
CA THR A 58 -0.97 -12.20 7.96
C THR A 58 -2.47 -12.51 8.03
N PHE A 59 -3.16 -12.54 6.89
CA PHE A 59 -4.58 -12.93 6.84
C PHE A 59 -4.81 -14.40 7.23
N ASP A 60 -3.88 -15.30 6.89
CA ASP A 60 -3.99 -16.71 7.26
C ASP A 60 -3.81 -16.89 8.78
N LEU A 61 -2.93 -16.11 9.41
CA LEU A 61 -2.80 -16.06 10.88
C LEU A 61 -4.07 -15.52 11.55
N PHE A 62 -4.68 -14.46 11.01
CA PHE A 62 -5.96 -13.96 11.50
C PHE A 62 -7.07 -14.99 11.34
N GLN A 63 -7.16 -15.66 10.19
CA GLN A 63 -8.15 -16.69 9.92
C GLN A 63 -7.99 -17.90 10.85
N TYR A 64 -6.75 -18.34 11.08
CA TYR A 64 -6.44 -19.40 12.03
C TYR A 64 -6.78 -19.00 13.47
N SER A 65 -6.44 -17.78 13.88
CA SER A 65 -6.78 -17.23 15.20
C SER A 65 -8.29 -17.12 15.41
N LEU A 66 -9.04 -16.62 14.41
CA LEU A 66 -10.50 -16.52 14.47
C LEU A 66 -11.17 -17.90 14.60
N ARG A 67 -10.65 -18.89 13.85
CA ARG A 67 -11.12 -20.29 13.91
C ARG A 67 -10.88 -20.91 15.28
N LYS A 68 -9.79 -20.53 15.95
CA LYS A 68 -9.47 -20.98 17.31
C LYS A 68 -10.35 -20.33 18.38
N TRP A 69 -10.80 -19.08 18.17
CA TRP A 69 -11.61 -18.33 19.13
C TRP A 69 -13.13 -18.53 18.99
N ARG A 70 -13.64 -18.99 17.84
CA ARG A 70 -15.06 -19.34 17.65
C ARG A 70 -15.23 -20.78 17.15
N PRO A 71 -15.02 -21.79 18.00
CA PRO A 71 -15.27 -23.19 17.63
C PRO A 71 -16.75 -23.49 17.33
N GLY A 72 -17.69 -22.62 17.71
CA GLY A 72 -19.14 -22.84 17.58
C GLY A 72 -19.85 -22.26 16.35
N VAL A 73 -19.19 -21.45 15.51
CA VAL A 73 -19.89 -20.73 14.41
C VAL A 73 -19.63 -21.34 13.03
N ILE A 74 -18.57 -22.12 12.86
CA ILE A 74 -18.26 -22.82 11.60
C ILE A 74 -18.29 -24.32 11.86
N GLY A 75 -19.50 -24.88 11.86
CA GLY A 75 -19.75 -26.27 11.50
C GLY A 75 -19.01 -27.34 12.29
N GLN A 76 -19.21 -27.41 13.61
CA GLN A 76 -19.04 -28.68 14.32
C GLN A 76 -20.25 -29.58 14.07
N LYS A 77 -20.37 -30.09 12.84
CA LYS A 77 -21.14 -31.31 12.58
C LYS A 77 -20.41 -32.13 11.52
N ASN A 78 -19.74 -33.16 12.02
CA ASN A 78 -19.22 -34.32 11.30
C ASN A 78 -18.01 -34.10 10.38
N SER A 79 -16.82 -34.42 10.88
CA SER A 79 -16.20 -35.73 10.53
C SER A 79 -14.81 -35.85 11.15
N LYS A 80 -14.69 -36.79 12.09
CA LYS A 80 -13.51 -37.67 12.15
C LYS A 80 -13.45 -38.42 10.82
N LYS A 81 -12.64 -37.96 9.86
CA LYS A 81 -12.02 -38.80 8.81
C LYS A 81 -11.17 -37.92 7.87
N ASN A 82 -9.95 -38.41 7.63
CA ASN A 82 -9.10 -38.14 6.46
C ASN A 82 -8.37 -36.79 6.41
N ASP A 83 -7.26 -36.70 7.15
CA ASP A 83 -5.88 -36.76 6.66
C ASP A 83 -5.50 -36.48 5.17
N ASP A 84 -6.31 -35.80 4.33
CA ASP A 84 -5.87 -35.55 2.94
C ASP A 84 -6.42 -34.25 2.28
N SER A 85 -7.10 -33.37 3.02
CA SER A 85 -7.66 -32.13 2.45
C SER A 85 -6.93 -30.84 2.87
N GLU A 86 -5.71 -30.93 3.39
CA GLU A 86 -4.89 -29.75 3.73
C GLU A 86 -4.27 -29.06 2.50
N LYS A 87 -4.40 -29.64 1.30
CA LYS A 87 -3.67 -29.16 0.10
C LYS A 87 -4.38 -28.13 -0.78
N ASN A 88 -5.61 -27.73 -0.47
CA ASN A 88 -6.36 -26.84 -1.37
C ASN A 88 -7.33 -25.90 -0.64
N VAL A 89 -6.94 -25.38 0.52
CA VAL A 89 -7.57 -24.15 1.02
C VAL A 89 -6.76 -23.02 0.40
N GLN A 90 -7.28 -22.46 -0.68
CA GLN A 90 -6.70 -21.29 -1.33
C GLN A 90 -6.52 -20.20 -0.27
N THR A 91 -5.28 -20.01 0.20
CA THR A 91 -4.96 -19.07 1.29
C THR A 91 -5.50 -17.69 0.91
N LEU A 92 -6.17 -17.00 1.84
CA LEU A 92 -6.77 -15.70 1.54
C LEU A 92 -5.69 -14.70 1.12
N SER A 93 -4.46 -14.87 1.64
CA SER A 93 -3.27 -14.16 1.21
C SER A 93 -2.93 -14.32 -0.28
N GLN A 94 -3.27 -15.46 -0.91
CA GLN A 94 -3.13 -15.68 -2.35
C GLN A 94 -4.23 -14.98 -3.18
N SER A 95 -5.34 -14.61 -2.55
CA SER A 95 -6.45 -13.86 -3.16
C SER A 95 -6.20 -12.34 -3.16
N ILE A 96 -5.28 -11.85 -2.31
CA ILE A 96 -4.77 -10.48 -2.44
C ILE A 96 -3.98 -10.38 -3.76
N GLY A 97 -4.63 -9.82 -4.77
CA GLY A 97 -4.02 -9.55 -6.07
C GLY A 97 -2.84 -8.58 -5.98
N THR A 98 -2.15 -8.34 -7.09
CA THR A 98 -0.92 -7.54 -7.17
C THR A 98 -1.14 -6.02 -7.13
N TRP A 99 -2.28 -5.55 -6.63
CA TRP A 99 -2.65 -4.13 -6.63
C TRP A 99 -1.72 -3.28 -5.75
N TYR A 100 -1.30 -3.83 -4.61
CA TYR A 100 -0.41 -3.19 -3.63
C TYR A 100 0.95 -2.77 -4.23
N ILE A 101 1.44 -3.50 -5.24
CA ILE A 101 2.72 -3.21 -5.93
C ILE A 101 2.66 -1.85 -6.64
N GLY A 102 1.49 -1.50 -7.21
CA GLY A 102 1.29 -0.20 -7.87
C GLY A 102 1.37 0.95 -6.87
N PHE A 103 0.70 0.80 -5.71
CA PHE A 103 0.74 1.76 -4.62
C PHE A 103 2.15 1.91 -4.04
N LEU A 104 2.89 0.81 -3.85
CA LEU A 104 4.27 0.85 -3.37
C LEU A 104 5.19 1.59 -4.34
N LYS A 105 5.07 1.32 -5.65
CA LYS A 105 5.89 1.99 -6.68
C LYS A 105 5.61 3.49 -6.74
N ILE A 106 4.34 3.90 -6.70
CA ILE A 106 3.97 5.33 -6.72
C ILE A 106 4.42 6.03 -5.46
N GLY A 107 4.10 5.45 -4.29
CA GLY A 107 4.51 5.99 -2.99
C GLY A 107 6.03 6.14 -2.92
N GLY A 108 6.79 5.11 -3.31
CA GLY A 108 8.25 5.13 -3.31
C GLY A 108 8.86 6.17 -4.25
N ILE A 109 8.31 6.35 -5.45
CA ILE A 109 8.80 7.39 -6.38
C ILE A 109 8.52 8.79 -5.82
N LEU A 110 7.32 9.04 -5.29
CA LEU A 110 7.00 10.32 -4.67
C LEU A 110 7.88 10.58 -3.43
N LEU A 111 8.20 9.54 -2.65
CA LEU A 111 9.10 9.64 -1.50
C LEU A 111 10.50 10.07 -1.96
N ALA A 112 11.02 9.47 -3.02
CA ALA A 112 12.32 9.81 -3.57
C ALA A 112 12.37 11.28 -4.04
N ILE A 113 11.29 11.77 -4.66
CA ILE A 113 11.16 13.19 -5.07
C ILE A 113 11.14 14.10 -3.84
N SER A 114 10.37 13.75 -2.80
CA SER A 114 10.33 14.49 -1.54
C SER A 114 11.72 14.60 -0.90
N LEU A 115 12.42 13.47 -0.78
CA LEU A 115 13.79 13.41 -0.26
C LEU A 115 14.76 14.25 -1.09
N ALA A 116 14.72 14.13 -2.42
CA ALA A 116 15.56 14.93 -3.30
C ALA A 116 15.34 16.44 -3.09
N CYS A 117 14.07 16.86 -2.97
CA CYS A 117 13.70 18.24 -2.71
C CYS A 117 14.19 18.72 -1.33
N LEU A 118 14.05 17.87 -0.30
CA LEU A 118 14.53 18.17 1.06
C LEU A 118 16.06 18.30 1.12
N ILE A 119 16.78 17.39 0.47
CA ILE A 119 18.25 17.42 0.40
C ILE A 119 18.68 18.69 -0.31
N THR A 120 18.05 19.02 -1.44
CA THR A 120 18.36 20.25 -2.19
C THR A 120 18.14 21.48 -1.31
N TYR A 121 17.05 21.53 -0.53
CA TYR A 121 16.79 22.63 0.39
C TYR A 121 17.86 22.80 1.49
N TYR A 122 18.49 21.72 1.95
CA TYR A 122 19.51 21.80 2.99
C TYR A 122 20.92 22.10 2.48
N PHE A 123 21.20 21.77 1.22
CA PHE A 123 22.54 21.94 0.61
C PHE A 123 22.68 23.22 -0.21
N ILE A 124 21.58 23.89 -0.55
CA ILE A 124 21.51 25.16 -1.31
C ILE A 124 20.98 26.27 -0.41
#